data_AF-A0A851AK92-F1
#
_entry.id   AF-A0A851AK92-F1
#
_cell.length_a   1.000
_cell.length_b   1.000
_cell.length_c   1.000
_cell.angle_alpha   90.00
_cell.angle_beta   90.00
_cell.angle_gamma   90.00
#
_symmetry.space_group_name_H-M   'P 1'
#
loop_
_entity.id
_entity.type
_entity.pdbx_description
1 polymer ?
#
loop_
_entity_poly.entity_id
_entity_poly.type
_entity_poly.pdbx_seq_one_letter_code
_entity_poly.pdbx_strand_id
1 'polypeptide(L)'
;PIGAVGILCAGLIPLLVFKLKTESDGIQELILDTLSNCLRVEASEALATGAITILKEKLTQSSAAIRSKAARVLLEIGTHPEGKSMVCEEVIPVLVSLLEDTNPEVQASATGALMFATIKPQGRFSALGAEAIPPLLKLVAEETSKARLSAIKTLTMLAELPEGRKTLLDHTDTFQQCLNDPCEAVKKAAKIAISVIKWKP
;
A
#
# COMPACT_ATOMS: atom_id res chain seq x y z
N PRO A 1 20.24 3.16 -3.27
CA PRO A 1 21.36 2.64 -4.11
C PRO A 1 22.18 3.81 -4.67
N ILE A 2 23.47 3.63 -5.00
CA ILE A 2 24.34 4.73 -5.50
C ILE A 2 23.73 5.43 -6.73
N GLY A 3 23.16 4.66 -7.67
CA GLY A 3 22.48 5.22 -8.83
C GLY A 3 21.26 6.09 -8.49
N ALA A 4 20.50 5.71 -7.46
CA ALA A 4 19.33 6.49 -7.02
C ALA A 4 19.73 7.86 -6.45
N VAL A 5 20.86 7.91 -5.72
CA VAL A 5 21.43 9.17 -5.22
C VAL A 5 21.91 10.05 -6.39
N GLY A 6 22.55 9.46 -7.40
CA GLY A 6 22.97 10.21 -8.59
C GLY A 6 21.80 10.88 -9.33
N ILE A 7 20.67 10.18 -9.46
CA ILE A 7 19.44 10.71 -10.09
C ILE A 7 18.83 11.85 -9.28
N LEU A 8 18.80 11.71 -7.95
CA LEU A 8 18.35 12.75 -7.02
C LEU A 8 19.24 13.99 -7.11
N CYS A 9 20.57 13.83 -6.99
CA CYS A 9 21.52 14.94 -7.08
C CYS A 9 21.48 15.65 -8.45
N ALA A 10 21.09 14.94 -9.51
CA ALA A 10 20.93 15.52 -10.84
C ALA A 10 19.56 16.21 -11.05
N GLY A 11 18.67 16.22 -10.05
CA GLY A 11 17.35 16.88 -10.14
C GLY A 11 16.44 16.27 -11.22
N LEU A 12 16.58 14.96 -11.48
CA LEU A 12 15.86 14.29 -12.57
C LEU A 12 14.46 13.80 -12.18
N ILE A 13 14.10 13.88 -10.90
CA ILE A 13 12.81 13.38 -10.41
C ILE A 13 11.63 14.06 -11.11
N PRO A 14 11.58 15.41 -11.25
CA PRO A 14 10.45 16.04 -11.92
C PRO A 14 10.29 15.59 -13.37
N LEU A 15 11.41 15.48 -14.11
CA LEU A 15 11.42 15.01 -15.48
C LEU A 15 10.86 13.58 -15.59
N LEU A 16 11.34 12.66 -14.74
CA LEU A 16 10.87 11.27 -14.70
C LEU A 16 9.36 11.20 -14.41
N VAL A 17 8.88 11.98 -13.44
CA VAL A 17 7.46 12.06 -13.09
C VAL A 17 6.62 12.52 -14.29
N PHE A 18 7.04 13.56 -15.01
CA PHE A 18 6.29 14.03 -16.19
C PHE A 18 6.30 13.03 -17.34
N LYS A 19 7.41 12.31 -17.54
CA LYS A 19 7.53 11.30 -18.61
C LYS A 19 6.60 10.10 -18.45
N LEU A 20 6.08 9.83 -17.24
CA LEU A 20 5.03 8.82 -17.03
C LEU A 20 3.72 9.09 -17.79
N LYS A 21 3.51 10.31 -18.29
CA LYS A 21 2.31 10.68 -19.05
C LYS A 21 2.42 10.37 -20.55
N THR A 22 3.62 10.38 -21.09
CA THR A 22 3.84 10.45 -22.55
C THR A 22 4.64 9.29 -23.11
N GLU A 23 5.42 8.61 -22.28
CA GLU A 23 6.26 7.50 -22.74
C GLU A 23 5.47 6.21 -22.92
N SER A 24 6.00 5.29 -23.72
CA SER A 24 5.43 3.94 -23.91
C SER A 24 5.47 3.11 -22.63
N ASP A 25 4.60 2.10 -22.51
CA ASP A 25 4.49 1.24 -21.34
C ASP A 25 5.85 0.69 -20.86
N GLY A 26 6.67 0.17 -21.77
CA GLY A 26 7.99 -0.36 -21.41
C GLY A 26 8.93 0.70 -20.81
N ILE A 27 8.85 1.94 -21.26
CA ILE A 27 9.62 3.06 -20.69
C ILE A 27 9.00 3.52 -19.36
N GLN A 28 7.66 3.58 -19.26
CA GLN A 28 6.99 3.90 -18.00
C GLN A 28 7.37 2.90 -16.90
N GLU A 29 7.45 1.62 -17.21
CA GLU A 29 7.89 0.59 -16.26
C GLU A 29 9.30 0.86 -15.71
N LEU A 30 10.26 1.20 -16.59
CA LEU A 30 11.63 1.56 -16.19
C LEU A 30 11.66 2.85 -15.35
N ILE A 31 10.83 3.83 -15.69
CA ILE A 31 10.69 5.06 -14.92
C ILE A 31 10.14 4.74 -13.53
N LEU A 32 9.10 3.92 -13.41
CA LEU A 32 8.50 3.55 -12.12
C LEU A 32 9.48 2.74 -11.25
N ASP A 33 10.27 1.84 -11.84
CA ASP A 33 11.33 1.13 -11.11
C ASP A 33 12.41 2.10 -10.61
N THR A 34 12.78 3.07 -11.43
CA THR A 34 13.75 4.12 -11.08
C THR A 34 13.23 4.98 -9.94
N LEU A 35 12.01 5.50 -10.06
CA LEU A 35 11.34 6.29 -9.03
C LEU A 35 11.22 5.48 -7.73
N SER A 36 10.80 4.22 -7.77
CA SER A 36 10.71 3.38 -6.57
C SER A 36 12.04 3.31 -5.80
N ASN A 37 13.18 3.25 -6.50
CA ASN A 37 14.49 3.25 -5.85
C ASN A 37 14.92 4.63 -5.31
N CYS A 38 14.58 5.72 -6.02
CA CYS A 38 14.86 7.09 -5.58
C CYS A 38 14.01 7.50 -4.39
N LEU A 39 12.70 7.24 -4.45
CA LEU A 39 11.75 7.69 -3.43
C LEU A 39 11.84 6.89 -2.14
N ARG A 40 12.56 5.75 -2.12
CA ARG A 40 12.99 5.12 -0.86
C ARG A 40 14.00 5.98 -0.08
N VAL A 41 14.81 6.77 -0.79
CA VAL A 41 15.81 7.66 -0.20
C VAL A 41 15.18 8.99 0.16
N GLU A 42 14.48 9.60 -0.80
CA GLU A 42 13.84 10.90 -0.62
C GLU A 42 12.70 11.15 -1.65
N ALA A 43 11.59 11.73 -1.18
CA ALA A 43 10.36 11.97 -1.92
C ALA A 43 9.98 13.43 -2.20
N SER A 44 10.55 14.47 -1.55
CA SER A 44 10.02 15.84 -1.64
C SER A 44 9.90 16.37 -3.08
N GLU A 45 10.90 16.17 -3.94
CA GLU A 45 10.84 16.61 -5.35
C GLU A 45 9.70 15.94 -6.12
N ALA A 46 9.46 14.65 -5.91
CA ALA A 46 8.35 13.93 -6.55
C ALA A 46 7.00 14.47 -6.05
N LEU A 47 6.90 14.73 -4.75
CA LEU A 47 5.70 15.29 -4.13
C LEU A 47 5.41 16.69 -4.66
N ALA A 48 6.41 17.57 -4.72
CA ALA A 48 6.29 18.91 -5.28
C ALA A 48 5.93 18.92 -6.77
N THR A 49 6.25 17.85 -7.51
CA THR A 49 5.90 17.70 -8.94
C THR A 49 4.48 17.15 -9.16
N GLY A 50 3.73 16.82 -8.10
CA GLY A 50 2.40 16.23 -8.23
C GLY A 50 2.43 14.75 -8.62
N ALA A 51 3.45 14.01 -8.20
CA ALA A 51 3.58 12.58 -8.50
C ALA A 51 2.38 11.75 -8.02
N ILE A 52 1.73 12.13 -6.92
CA ILE A 52 0.56 11.41 -6.38
C ILE A 52 -0.56 11.30 -7.42
N THR A 53 -0.94 12.41 -8.03
CA THR A 53 -2.00 12.45 -9.05
C THR A 53 -1.66 11.57 -10.24
N ILE A 54 -0.42 11.66 -10.74
CA ILE A 54 0.04 10.88 -11.89
C ILE A 54 0.05 9.38 -11.55
N LEU A 55 0.58 9.01 -10.39
CA LEU A 55 0.61 7.61 -9.96
C LEU A 55 -0.80 7.06 -9.75
N LYS A 56 -1.74 7.85 -9.23
CA LYS A 56 -3.16 7.48 -9.11
C LYS A 56 -3.78 7.18 -10.47
N GLU A 57 -3.46 7.93 -11.52
CA GLU A 57 -3.88 7.61 -12.90
C GLU A 57 -3.23 6.33 -13.43
N LYS A 58 -1.98 6.04 -13.05
CA LYS A 58 -1.30 4.80 -13.44
C LYS A 58 -1.89 3.55 -12.77
N LEU A 59 -2.53 3.68 -11.61
CA LEU A 59 -3.19 2.56 -10.90
C LEU A 59 -4.38 1.96 -11.65
N THR A 60 -4.96 2.65 -12.62
CA THR A 60 -6.13 2.17 -13.39
C THR A 60 -5.77 1.76 -14.83
N GLN A 61 -4.48 1.67 -15.15
CA GLN A 61 -4.01 1.25 -16.48
C GLN A 61 -4.27 -0.25 -16.73
N SER A 62 -4.39 -0.63 -18.00
CA SER A 62 -4.59 -2.03 -18.41
C SER A 62 -3.40 -2.93 -18.08
N SER A 63 -2.17 -2.41 -18.18
CA SER A 63 -0.95 -3.14 -17.84
C SER A 63 -0.82 -3.39 -16.34
N ALA A 64 -0.86 -4.66 -15.93
CA ALA A 64 -0.65 -5.06 -14.55
C ALA A 64 0.76 -4.68 -14.03
N ALA A 65 1.76 -4.68 -14.91
CA ALA A 65 3.12 -4.26 -14.56
C ALA A 65 3.18 -2.76 -14.21
N ILE A 66 2.47 -1.92 -14.96
CA ILE A 66 2.35 -0.48 -14.62
C ILE A 66 1.60 -0.30 -13.31
N ARG A 67 0.46 -0.98 -13.11
CA ARG A 67 -0.31 -0.89 -11.86
C ARG A 67 0.52 -1.30 -10.65
N SER A 68 1.20 -2.45 -10.71
CA SER A 68 1.99 -2.97 -9.58
C SER A 68 3.17 -2.05 -9.26
N LYS A 69 3.90 -1.58 -10.27
CA LYS A 69 5.03 -0.65 -10.08
C LYS A 69 4.56 0.73 -9.57
N ALA A 70 3.45 1.26 -10.07
CA ALA A 70 2.88 2.52 -9.58
C ALA A 70 2.44 2.41 -8.10
N ALA A 71 1.76 1.32 -7.74
CA ALA A 71 1.41 1.04 -6.34
C ALA A 71 2.67 0.90 -5.46
N ARG A 72 3.75 0.31 -6.00
CA ARG A 72 5.03 0.22 -5.30
C ARG A 72 5.69 1.58 -5.11
N VAL A 73 5.62 2.48 -6.08
CA VAL A 73 6.11 3.86 -5.90
C VAL A 73 5.32 4.58 -4.82
N LEU A 74 3.99 4.42 -4.79
CA LEU A 74 3.13 4.98 -3.72
C LEU A 74 3.44 4.39 -2.34
N LEU A 75 3.80 3.11 -2.27
CA LEU A 75 4.29 2.49 -1.03
C LEU A 75 5.55 3.20 -0.52
N GLU A 76 6.55 3.42 -1.39
CA GLU A 76 7.81 4.09 -1.00
C GLU A 76 7.53 5.54 -0.56
N ILE A 77 6.67 6.28 -1.28
CA ILE A 77 6.21 7.62 -0.88
C ILE A 77 5.52 7.58 0.49
N GLY A 78 4.68 6.58 0.74
CA GLY A 78 3.95 6.41 2.00
C GLY A 78 4.85 6.10 3.21
N THR A 79 6.12 5.78 3.01
CA THR A 79 7.08 5.65 4.11
C THR A 79 7.47 7.00 4.72
N HIS A 80 7.37 8.08 3.94
CA HIS A 80 7.70 9.45 4.35
C HIS A 80 6.50 10.18 4.99
N PRO A 81 6.70 11.04 5.99
CA PRO A 81 5.60 11.73 6.68
C PRO A 81 4.67 12.54 5.77
N GLU A 82 5.23 13.35 4.86
CA GLU A 82 4.47 14.20 3.92
C GLU A 82 3.76 13.36 2.86
N GLY A 83 4.49 12.42 2.26
CA GLY A 83 3.94 11.52 1.26
C GLY A 83 2.80 10.66 1.78
N LYS A 84 2.90 10.19 3.03
CA LYS A 84 1.85 9.44 3.71
C LYS A 84 0.54 10.22 3.82
N SER A 85 0.59 11.51 4.15
CA SER A 85 -0.61 12.34 4.24
C SER A 85 -1.30 12.47 2.89
N MET A 86 -0.55 12.71 1.81
CA MET A 86 -1.14 12.83 0.48
C MET A 86 -1.69 11.49 -0.06
N VAL A 87 -0.98 10.38 0.16
CA VAL A 87 -1.51 9.05 -0.20
C VAL A 87 -2.83 8.76 0.54
N CYS A 88 -2.89 9.12 1.82
CA CYS A 88 -4.09 8.98 2.66
C CYS A 88 -5.27 9.83 2.13
N GLU A 89 -5.01 11.03 1.66
CA GLU A 89 -6.05 11.96 1.17
C GLU A 89 -6.58 11.57 -0.22
N GLU A 90 -5.71 11.09 -1.11
CA GLU A 90 -6.07 11.03 -2.53
C GLU A 90 -6.26 9.62 -3.10
N VAL A 91 -5.64 8.59 -2.51
CA VAL A 91 -5.39 7.32 -3.23
C VAL A 91 -6.13 6.12 -2.63
N ILE A 92 -6.54 6.17 -1.36
CA ILE A 92 -7.09 5.01 -0.63
C ILE A 92 -8.19 4.25 -1.38
N PRO A 93 -9.26 4.88 -1.93
CA PRO A 93 -10.31 4.13 -2.63
C PRO A 93 -9.79 3.32 -3.82
N VAL A 94 -8.81 3.86 -4.56
CA VAL A 94 -8.18 3.17 -5.69
C VAL A 94 -7.28 2.03 -5.21
N LEU A 95 -6.57 2.21 -4.09
CA LEU A 95 -5.78 1.12 -3.50
C LEU A 95 -6.67 -0.03 -3.01
N VAL A 96 -7.85 0.28 -2.48
CA VAL A 96 -8.82 -0.73 -2.01
C VAL A 96 -9.37 -1.55 -3.18
N SER A 97 -9.72 -0.92 -4.31
CA SER A 97 -10.20 -1.67 -5.48
C SER A 97 -9.13 -2.61 -6.06
N LEU A 98 -7.85 -2.27 -5.92
CA LEU A 98 -6.74 -3.11 -6.38
C LEU A 98 -6.42 -4.29 -5.45
N LEU A 99 -7.04 -4.40 -4.27
CA LEU A 99 -6.89 -5.57 -3.40
C LEU A 99 -7.49 -6.83 -4.03
N GLU A 100 -8.42 -6.68 -4.97
CA GLU A 100 -9.05 -7.76 -5.73
C GLU A 100 -8.50 -7.91 -7.15
N ASP A 101 -7.38 -7.24 -7.47
CA ASP A 101 -6.74 -7.39 -8.77
C ASP A 101 -6.34 -8.86 -9.00
N THR A 102 -6.54 -9.36 -10.22
CA THR A 102 -6.15 -10.72 -10.61
C THR A 102 -4.64 -10.98 -10.57
N ASN A 103 -3.82 -9.91 -10.57
CA ASN A 103 -2.37 -10.01 -10.52
C ASN A 103 -1.86 -9.91 -9.06
N PRO A 104 -1.20 -10.95 -8.52
CA PRO A 104 -0.72 -10.96 -7.14
C PRO A 104 0.30 -9.86 -6.81
N GLU A 105 1.10 -9.40 -7.79
CA GLU A 105 2.06 -8.31 -7.56
C GLU A 105 1.35 -6.97 -7.39
N VAL A 106 0.24 -6.76 -8.09
CA VAL A 106 -0.61 -5.58 -7.91
C VAL A 106 -1.22 -5.61 -6.53
N GLN A 107 -1.83 -6.73 -6.12
CA GLN A 107 -2.41 -6.90 -4.78
C GLN A 107 -1.38 -6.64 -3.68
N ALA A 108 -0.19 -7.24 -3.79
CA ALA A 108 0.88 -7.08 -2.80
C ALA A 108 1.36 -5.62 -2.67
N SER A 109 1.53 -4.94 -3.80
CA SER A 109 1.99 -3.54 -3.82
C SER A 109 0.90 -2.59 -3.30
N ALA A 110 -0.35 -2.78 -3.73
CA ALA A 110 -1.49 -1.98 -3.28
C ALA A 110 -1.76 -2.17 -1.78
N THR A 111 -1.71 -3.40 -1.29
CA THR A 111 -1.89 -3.70 0.15
C THR A 111 -0.78 -3.06 0.99
N GLY A 112 0.47 -3.10 0.51
CA GLY A 112 1.59 -2.45 1.18
C GLY A 112 1.45 -0.93 1.24
N ALA A 113 1.01 -0.29 0.15
CA ALA A 113 0.73 1.15 0.12
C ALA A 113 -0.43 1.51 1.08
N LEU A 114 -1.52 0.73 1.06
CA LEU A 114 -2.67 0.92 1.94
C LEU A 114 -2.29 0.82 3.42
N MET A 115 -1.44 -0.14 3.79
CA MET A 115 -0.94 -0.31 5.16
C MET A 115 -0.24 0.96 5.69
N PHE A 116 0.55 1.64 4.85
CA PHE A 116 1.19 2.90 5.26
C PHE A 116 0.17 4.04 5.37
N ALA A 117 -0.81 4.11 4.47
CA ALA A 117 -1.85 5.12 4.48
C ALA A 117 -2.72 5.02 5.75
N THR A 118 -3.02 3.80 6.22
CA THR A 118 -3.81 3.58 7.43
C THR A 118 -3.09 3.91 8.74
N ILE A 119 -1.80 4.28 8.71
CA ILE A 119 -1.08 4.74 9.94
C ILE A 119 -1.72 6.00 10.49
N LYS A 120 -2.29 6.84 9.63
CA LYS A 120 -3.04 8.04 10.03
C LYS A 120 -4.50 7.69 10.35
N PRO A 121 -5.13 8.30 11.37
CA PRO A 121 -6.53 8.05 11.69
C PRO A 121 -7.46 8.30 10.49
N GLN A 122 -7.27 9.39 9.75
CA GLN A 122 -8.00 9.70 8.52
C GLN A 122 -7.94 8.55 7.51
N GLY A 123 -6.76 7.91 7.36
CA GLY A 123 -6.58 6.81 6.43
C GLY A 123 -7.37 5.57 6.85
N ARG A 124 -7.47 5.31 8.17
CA ARG A 124 -8.33 4.24 8.69
C ARG A 124 -9.80 4.50 8.36
N PHE A 125 -10.29 5.72 8.59
CA PHE A 125 -11.68 6.10 8.26
C PHE A 125 -11.95 5.99 6.76
N SER A 126 -11.04 6.48 5.91
CA SER A 126 -11.18 6.39 4.46
C SER A 126 -11.17 4.94 3.97
N ALA A 127 -10.29 4.09 4.52
CA ALA A 127 -10.24 2.67 4.17
C ALA A 127 -11.50 1.91 4.61
N LEU A 128 -12.06 2.22 5.79
CA LEU A 128 -13.36 1.67 6.19
C LEU A 128 -14.49 2.14 5.28
N GLY A 129 -14.53 3.43 4.95
CA GLY A 129 -15.53 4.00 4.05
C GLY A 129 -15.44 3.47 2.62
N ALA A 130 -14.26 2.99 2.21
CA ALA A 130 -14.03 2.32 0.93
C ALA A 130 -14.22 0.80 1.00
N GLU A 131 -14.76 0.26 2.10
CA GLU A 131 -15.02 -1.17 2.31
C GLU A 131 -13.78 -2.07 2.20
N ALA A 132 -12.65 -1.64 2.78
CA ALA A 132 -11.40 -2.40 2.71
C ALA A 132 -11.41 -3.75 3.46
N ILE A 133 -12.31 -3.96 4.43
CA ILE A 133 -12.25 -5.15 5.31
C ILE A 133 -12.42 -6.48 4.55
N PRO A 134 -13.48 -6.70 3.74
CA PRO A 134 -13.68 -7.98 3.05
C PRO A 134 -12.50 -8.40 2.15
N PRO A 135 -11.97 -7.56 1.24
CA PRO A 135 -10.85 -7.98 0.40
C PRO A 135 -9.56 -8.19 1.20
N LEU A 136 -9.33 -7.42 2.28
CA LEU A 136 -8.20 -7.68 3.17
C LEU A 136 -8.33 -9.01 3.89
N LEU A 137 -9.52 -9.39 4.38
CA LEU A 137 -9.73 -10.69 5.02
C LEU A 137 -9.47 -11.86 4.06
N LYS A 138 -9.88 -11.71 2.79
CA LYS A 138 -9.57 -12.67 1.73
C LYS A 138 -8.06 -12.84 1.55
N LEU A 139 -7.31 -11.73 1.48
CA LEU A 139 -5.84 -11.76 1.42
C LEU A 139 -5.22 -12.41 2.66
N VAL A 140 -5.80 -12.25 3.85
CA VAL A 140 -5.28 -12.95 5.04
C VAL A 140 -5.47 -14.46 4.93
N ALA A 141 -6.60 -14.92 4.39
CA ALA A 141 -6.94 -16.33 4.28
C ALA A 141 -6.21 -17.06 3.14
N GLU A 142 -6.08 -16.42 1.97
CA GLU A 142 -5.69 -17.10 0.72
C GLU A 142 -4.23 -16.88 0.33
N GLU A 143 -3.61 -15.75 0.70
CA GLU A 143 -2.27 -15.40 0.24
C GLU A 143 -1.17 -15.93 1.15
N THR A 144 -0.02 -16.30 0.56
CA THR A 144 1.22 -16.64 1.30
C THR A 144 2.35 -15.63 1.12
N SER A 145 2.06 -14.51 0.46
CA SER A 145 3.03 -13.49 0.08
C SER A 145 3.20 -12.40 1.15
N LYS A 146 4.03 -11.39 0.85
CA LYS A 146 4.14 -10.17 1.67
C LYS A 146 2.79 -9.44 1.80
N ALA A 147 1.84 -9.67 0.88
CA ALA A 147 0.51 -9.10 0.92
C ALA A 147 -0.23 -9.50 2.21
N ARG A 148 -0.17 -10.77 2.62
CA ARG A 148 -0.81 -11.25 3.85
C ARG A 148 -0.34 -10.51 5.09
N LEU A 149 0.97 -10.32 5.25
CA LEU A 149 1.51 -9.59 6.39
C LEU A 149 1.01 -8.14 6.42
N SER A 150 1.02 -7.46 5.27
CA SER A 150 0.51 -6.10 5.15
C SER A 150 -1.00 -6.06 5.42
N ALA A 151 -1.78 -7.03 4.93
CA ALA A 151 -3.22 -7.12 5.16
C ALA A 151 -3.56 -7.27 6.64
N ILE A 152 -2.88 -8.18 7.36
CA ILE A 152 -3.05 -8.35 8.81
C ILE A 152 -2.76 -7.04 9.54
N LYS A 153 -1.68 -6.34 9.19
CA LYS A 153 -1.33 -5.05 9.79
C LYS A 153 -2.39 -3.99 9.50
N THR A 154 -2.84 -3.86 8.26
CA THR A 154 -3.91 -2.94 7.88
C THR A 154 -5.18 -3.21 8.68
N LEU A 155 -5.65 -4.46 8.74
CA LEU A 155 -6.83 -4.84 9.52
C LEU A 155 -6.65 -4.57 11.02
N THR A 156 -5.45 -4.78 11.57
CA THR A 156 -5.14 -4.42 12.97
C THR A 156 -5.36 -2.93 13.22
N MET A 157 -4.96 -2.08 12.28
CA MET A 157 -5.11 -0.63 12.39
C MET A 157 -6.58 -0.22 12.25
N LEU A 158 -7.35 -0.89 11.38
CA LEU A 158 -8.79 -0.67 11.26
C LEU A 158 -9.54 -1.12 12.51
N ALA A 159 -9.06 -2.16 13.22
CA ALA A 159 -9.62 -2.61 14.50
C ALA A 159 -9.37 -1.64 15.67
N GLU A 160 -8.59 -0.58 15.48
CA GLU A 160 -8.49 0.52 16.45
C GLU A 160 -9.77 1.38 16.45
N LEU A 161 -10.50 1.42 15.32
CA LEU A 161 -11.79 2.08 15.20
C LEU A 161 -12.92 1.16 15.71
N PRO A 162 -13.95 1.68 16.42
CA PRO A 162 -15.05 0.87 16.94
C PRO A 162 -15.78 0.05 15.87
N GLU A 163 -16.06 0.64 14.72
CA GLU A 163 -16.75 0.01 13.59
C GLU A 163 -15.92 -1.12 12.98
N GLY A 164 -14.62 -0.86 12.77
CA GLY A 164 -13.68 -1.85 12.28
C GLY A 164 -13.50 -3.01 13.25
N ARG A 165 -13.37 -2.72 14.56
CA ARG A 165 -13.29 -3.74 15.61
C ARG A 165 -14.54 -4.62 15.64
N LYS A 166 -15.72 -3.99 15.63
CA LYS A 166 -17.01 -4.70 15.65
C LYS A 166 -17.11 -5.68 14.49
N THR A 167 -16.76 -5.23 13.28
CA THR A 167 -16.78 -6.08 12.07
C THR A 167 -15.78 -7.23 12.18
N LEU A 168 -14.56 -6.98 12.66
CA LEU A 168 -13.51 -7.98 12.71
C LEU A 168 -13.66 -9.02 13.82
N LEU A 169 -14.50 -8.77 14.83
CA LEU A 169 -14.80 -9.75 15.90
C LEU A 169 -15.34 -11.07 15.33
N ASP A 170 -16.18 -11.00 14.30
CA ASP A 170 -16.80 -12.15 13.65
C ASP A 170 -15.81 -12.92 12.74
N HIS A 171 -14.60 -12.40 12.54
CA HIS A 171 -13.57 -12.96 11.66
C HIS A 171 -12.27 -13.30 12.39
N THR A 172 -12.29 -13.46 13.71
CA THR A 172 -11.08 -13.76 14.49
C THR A 172 -10.44 -15.11 14.10
N ASP A 173 -11.22 -16.06 13.59
CA ASP A 173 -10.73 -17.36 13.13
C ASP A 173 -9.72 -17.25 11.97
N THR A 174 -9.91 -16.28 11.06
CA THR A 174 -8.98 -16.02 9.95
C THR A 174 -7.58 -15.68 10.45
N PHE A 175 -7.48 -14.90 11.54
CA PHE A 175 -6.20 -14.59 12.17
C PHE A 175 -5.68 -15.75 13.02
N GLN A 176 -6.57 -16.55 13.61
CA GLN A 176 -6.20 -17.74 14.38
C GLN A 176 -5.47 -18.76 13.50
N GLN A 177 -5.91 -18.95 12.25
CA GLN A 177 -5.25 -19.79 11.26
C GLN A 177 -3.81 -19.33 10.98
N CYS A 178 -3.59 -18.01 10.91
CA CYS A 178 -2.27 -17.40 10.70
C CYS A 178 -1.28 -17.61 11.87
N LEU A 179 -1.71 -18.15 13.01
CA LEU A 179 -0.81 -18.50 14.12
C LEU A 179 0.08 -19.72 13.82
N ASN A 180 -0.31 -20.52 12.83
CA ASN A 180 0.44 -21.68 12.35
C ASN A 180 1.31 -21.36 11.12
N ASP A 181 1.41 -20.08 10.74
CA ASP A 181 2.15 -19.67 9.54
C ASP A 181 3.66 -19.98 9.65
N PRO A 182 4.34 -20.41 8.57
CA PRO A 182 5.79 -20.59 8.59
C PRO A 182 6.54 -19.26 8.82
N CYS A 183 5.95 -18.12 8.48
CA CYS A 183 6.57 -16.82 8.70
C CYS A 183 6.32 -16.31 10.12
N GLU A 184 7.38 -16.16 10.92
CA GLU A 184 7.29 -15.59 12.28
C GLU A 184 6.67 -14.19 12.31
N ALA A 185 6.93 -13.36 11.29
CA ALA A 185 6.35 -12.02 11.21
C ALA A 185 4.82 -12.07 11.06
N VAL A 186 4.30 -13.03 10.28
CA VAL A 186 2.86 -13.25 10.12
C VAL A 186 2.24 -13.72 11.44
N LYS A 187 2.86 -14.71 12.10
CA LYS A 187 2.39 -15.19 13.42
C LYS A 187 2.34 -14.07 14.45
N LYS A 188 3.39 -13.25 14.52
CA LYS A 188 3.44 -12.10 15.44
C LYS A 188 2.35 -11.07 15.12
N ALA A 189 2.18 -10.72 13.85
CA ALA A 189 1.14 -9.78 13.42
C ALA A 189 -0.27 -10.30 13.73
N ALA A 190 -0.53 -11.59 13.50
CA ALA A 190 -1.82 -12.22 13.80
C ALA A 190 -2.15 -12.21 15.31
N LYS A 191 -1.17 -12.50 16.18
CA LYS A 191 -1.34 -12.40 17.64
C LYS A 191 -1.75 -10.99 18.06
N ILE A 192 -1.09 -9.97 17.49
CA ILE A 192 -1.41 -8.56 17.77
C ILE A 192 -2.83 -8.25 17.27
N ALA A 193 -3.16 -8.62 16.04
CA ALA A 193 -4.49 -8.41 15.47
C ALA A 193 -5.59 -8.98 16.38
N ILE A 194 -5.46 -10.25 16.79
CA ILE A 194 -6.43 -10.90 17.70
C ILE A 194 -6.56 -10.12 19.02
N SER A 195 -5.44 -9.67 19.60
CA SER A 195 -5.46 -8.92 20.86
C SER A 195 -6.18 -7.58 20.72
N VAL A 196 -5.96 -6.86 19.62
CA VAL A 196 -6.60 -5.56 19.34
C VAL A 196 -8.09 -5.74 19.05
N ILE A 197 -8.46 -6.78 18.29
CA ILE A 197 -9.84 -7.09 17.94
C ILE A 197 -10.66 -7.47 19.19
N LYS A 198 -10.10 -8.32 20.05
CA LYS A 198 -10.79 -8.82 21.26
C LYS A 198 -10.77 -7.83 22.44
N TRP A 199 -10.03 -6.73 22.34
CA TRP A 199 -9.91 -5.77 23.43
C TRP A 199 -11.26 -5.12 23.74
N LYS A 200 -11.60 -5.08 25.03
CA LYS A 200 -12.76 -4.37 25.58
C LYS A 200 -12.23 -3.30 26.57
N PRO A 201 -12.68 -2.04 26.46
CA PRO A 201 -12.33 -0.99 27.41
C PRO A 201 -12.78 -1.28 28.83
#